data_AF-A0A818DIW5-F1
#
_entry.id   AF-A0A818DIW5-F1
#
_cell.length_a   1.000
_cell.length_b   1.000
_cell.length_c   1.000
_cell.angle_alpha   90.00
_cell.angle_beta   90.00
_cell.angle_gamma   90.00
#
_symmetry.space_group_name_H-M   'P 1'
#
loop_
_entity.id
_entity.type
_entity.pdbx_description
1 polymer ?
#
loop_
_entity_poly.entity_id
_entity_poly.type
_entity_poly.pdbx_seq_one_letter_code
_entity_poly.pdbx_strand_id
1 'polypeptide(L)'
;INEEEIHFYNFNAKLQVSIWGNNYTLDLYDYANKFWSGMIQNYYAQRWYVFFDVVIKSLIEGHPIDSNLLGERLFLEAELPFFMLDTKTYPTNTQGKYSD
;
A
#
# COMPACT_ATOMS: atom_id res chain seq x y z
N ILE A 1 -7.59 5.10 25.85
CA ILE A 1 -7.33 4.38 24.60
C ILE A 1 -6.60 3.10 24.96
N ASN A 2 -7.23 1.95 24.78
CA ASN A 2 -6.59 0.64 24.99
C ASN A 2 -5.85 0.18 23.71
N GLU A 3 -5.13 -0.94 23.75
CA GLU A 3 -4.36 -1.43 22.59
C GLU A 3 -5.25 -1.77 21.38
N GLU A 4 -6.44 -2.32 21.63
CA GLU A 4 -7.42 -2.65 20.59
C GLU A 4 -7.91 -1.38 19.86
N GLU A 5 -8.20 -0.31 20.59
CA GLU A 5 -8.60 0.98 20.04
C GLU A 5 -7.46 1.61 19.22
N ILE A 6 -6.20 1.50 19.67
CA ILE A 6 -5.04 1.98 18.90
C ILE A 6 -4.94 1.23 17.57
N HIS A 7 -5.03 -0.10 17.60
CA HIS A 7 -4.96 -0.92 16.39
C HIS A 7 -6.10 -0.58 15.43
N PHE A 8 -7.33 -0.44 15.95
CA PHE A 8 -8.50 -0.08 15.18
C PHE A 8 -8.37 1.29 14.51
N TYR A 9 -7.88 2.31 15.23
CA TYR A 9 -7.68 3.64 14.65
C TYR A 9 -6.55 3.66 13.62
N ASN A 10 -5.46 2.93 13.84
CA ASN A 10 -4.39 2.80 12.85
C ASN A 10 -4.89 2.11 11.58
N PHE A 11 -5.66 1.04 11.70
CA PHE A 11 -6.27 0.35 10.57
C PHE A 11 -7.17 1.30 9.75
N ASN A 12 -8.08 2.01 10.43
CA ASN A 12 -8.98 2.97 9.77
C ASN A 12 -8.22 4.13 9.11
N ALA A 13 -7.20 4.67 9.77
CA ALA A 13 -6.39 5.75 9.22
C ALA A 13 -5.68 5.31 7.92
N LYS A 14 -5.09 4.10 7.92
CA LYS A 14 -4.44 3.54 6.73
C LYS A 14 -5.42 3.27 5.60
N LEU A 15 -6.59 2.68 5.88
CA LEU A 15 -7.63 2.48 4.88
C LEU A 15 -8.03 3.80 4.20
N GLN A 16 -8.33 4.83 4.99
CA GLN A 16 -8.80 6.12 4.47
C GLN A 16 -7.89 6.73 3.40
N VAL A 17 -6.57 6.62 3.55
CA VAL A 17 -5.59 7.21 2.61
C VAL A 17 -5.09 6.26 1.52
N SER A 18 -5.68 5.06 1.42
CA SER A 18 -5.31 4.01 0.47
C SER A 18 -6.52 3.51 -0.31
N ILE A 19 -7.06 2.34 0.04
CA ILE A 19 -8.20 1.70 -0.65
C ILE A 19 -9.57 2.25 -0.20
N TRP A 20 -9.56 3.18 0.76
CA TRP A 20 -10.68 3.92 1.34
C TRP A 20 -11.72 3.07 2.11
N GLY A 21 -12.04 1.86 1.66
CA GLY A 21 -13.00 0.96 2.29
C GLY A 21 -12.80 -0.51 1.93
N ASN A 22 -13.58 -1.38 2.56
CA ASN A 22 -13.50 -2.85 2.44
C ASN A 22 -14.26 -3.43 1.23
N ASN A 23 -14.88 -2.58 0.42
CA ASN A 23 -15.71 -3.01 -0.70
C ASN A 23 -15.04 -2.65 -2.02
N TYR A 24 -14.38 -3.65 -2.63
CA TYR A 24 -13.70 -3.55 -3.93
C TYR A 24 -14.63 -3.16 -5.10
N THR A 25 -15.94 -3.03 -4.86
CA THR A 25 -16.91 -2.57 -5.87
C THR A 25 -17.10 -1.05 -5.90
N LEU A 26 -16.55 -0.31 -4.94
CA LEU A 26 -16.50 1.15 -4.99
C LEU A 26 -15.12 1.54 -5.53
N ASP A 27 -15.05 2.13 -6.72
CA ASP A 27 -13.82 2.61 -7.40
C ASP A 27 -13.17 3.80 -6.65
N LEU A 28 -12.82 3.61 -5.38
CA LEU A 28 -12.24 4.63 -4.49
C LEU A 28 -10.78 4.33 -4.13
N TYR A 29 -10.16 3.39 -4.85
CA TYR A 29 -8.74 3.11 -4.76
C TYR A 29 -7.93 4.39 -4.95
N ASP A 30 -7.02 4.66 -4.02
CA ASP A 30 -6.12 5.81 -4.02
C ASP A 30 -6.83 7.18 -4.06
N TYR A 31 -8.13 7.25 -3.78
CA TYR A 31 -8.92 8.49 -3.85
C TYR A 31 -8.35 9.59 -2.94
N ALA A 32 -7.93 9.22 -1.73
CA ALA A 32 -7.33 10.13 -0.76
C ALA A 32 -5.81 9.92 -0.63
N ASN A 33 -5.13 9.55 -1.71
CA ASN A 33 -3.69 9.33 -1.73
C ASN A 33 -2.89 10.51 -1.14
N LYS A 34 -1.69 10.20 -0.65
CA LYS A 34 -0.74 11.17 -0.10
C LYS A 34 0.69 10.75 -0.43
N PHE A 35 1.50 11.68 -0.90
CA PHE A 35 2.94 11.49 -1.08
C PHE A 35 3.71 11.68 0.24
N TRP A 36 3.34 10.91 1.25
CA TRP A 36 4.00 10.92 2.56
C TRP A 36 5.15 9.92 2.60
N SER A 37 6.23 10.27 3.30
CA SER A 37 7.46 9.45 3.35
C SER A 37 7.18 7.97 3.66
N GLY A 38 6.40 7.69 4.70
CA GLY A 38 6.04 6.31 5.06
C GLY A 38 5.14 5.62 4.03
N MET A 39 4.16 6.34 3.49
CA MET A 39 3.25 5.82 2.45
C MET A 39 4.00 5.44 1.16
N ILE A 40 4.94 6.28 0.72
CA ILE A 40 5.74 6.00 -0.47
C ILE A 40 6.54 4.71 -0.27
N GLN A 41 7.24 4.58 0.87
CA GLN A 41 8.11 3.43 1.11
C GLN A 41 7.32 2.13 1.37
N ASN A 42 6.26 2.20 2.17
CA ASN A 42 5.61 1.02 2.73
C ASN A 42 4.31 0.62 2.02
N TYR A 43 3.71 1.50 1.22
CA TYR A 43 2.51 1.19 0.45
C TYR A 43 2.78 1.25 -1.06
N TYR A 44 3.13 2.42 -1.59
CA TYR A 44 3.25 2.60 -3.04
C TYR A 44 4.45 1.85 -3.65
N ALA A 45 5.63 1.91 -3.03
CA ALA A 45 6.80 1.21 -3.53
C ALA A 45 6.61 -0.32 -3.51
N GLN A 46 5.92 -0.86 -2.51
CA GLN A 46 5.59 -2.29 -2.45
C GLN A 46 4.69 -2.71 -3.60
N ARG A 47 3.67 -1.91 -3.92
CA ARG A 47 2.81 -2.14 -5.10
C ARG A 47 3.61 -2.10 -6.41
N TRP A 48 4.55 -1.15 -6.54
CA TRP A 48 5.44 -1.08 -7.71
C TRP A 48 6.35 -2.31 -7.85
N TYR A 49 6.90 -2.82 -6.74
CA TYR A 49 7.71 -4.05 -6.78
C TYR A 49 6.91 -5.25 -7.30
N VAL A 50 5.68 -5.44 -6.81
CA VAL A 50 4.79 -6.51 -7.28
C VAL A 50 4.46 -6.32 -8.76
N PHE A 51 4.12 -5.10 -9.17
CA PHE A 51 3.82 -4.79 -10.57
C PHE A 51 4.98 -5.14 -11.50
N PHE A 52 6.20 -4.66 -11.19
CA PHE A 52 7.37 -4.95 -12.02
C PHE A 52 7.71 -6.43 -12.05
N ASP A 53 7.58 -7.14 -10.93
CA ASP A 53 7.79 -8.59 -10.89
C ASP A 53 6.83 -9.34 -11.81
N VAL A 54 5.53 -9.00 -11.79
CA VAL A 54 4.52 -9.59 -12.71
C VAL A 54 4.85 -9.25 -14.16
N VAL A 55 5.10 -7.98 -14.47
CA VAL A 55 5.36 -7.53 -15.85
C VAL A 55 6.62 -8.16 -16.44
N ILE A 56 7.70 -8.24 -15.66
CA ILE A 56 8.97 -8.85 -16.07
C ILE A 56 8.77 -10.35 -16.33
N LYS A 57 8.05 -11.06 -15.46
CA LYS A 57 7.74 -12.48 -15.65
C LYS A 57 6.95 -12.71 -16.93
N SER A 58 5.87 -11.95 -17.13
CA SER A 58 5.06 -12.04 -18.35
C SER A 58 5.87 -11.76 -19.62
N LEU A 59 6.80 -10.80 -19.56
CA LEU A 59 7.70 -10.48 -20.68
C LEU A 59 8.66 -11.63 -21.00
N ILE A 60 9.27 -12.24 -19.98
CA ILE A 60 10.21 -13.37 -20.14
C ILE A 60 9.49 -14.61 -20.68
N GLU A 61 8.28 -14.88 -20.20
CA GLU A 61 7.49 -16.06 -20.56
C GLU A 61 6.71 -15.87 -21.86
N GLY A 62 6.59 -14.63 -22.36
CA GLY A 62 5.98 -14.31 -23.65
C GLY A 62 4.45 -14.34 -23.65
N HIS A 63 3.81 -14.01 -22.52
CA HIS A 63 2.36 -13.95 -22.39
C HIS A 63 1.87 -12.55 -21.98
N PRO A 64 0.60 -12.18 -22.26
CA PRO A 64 0.02 -10.93 -21.77
C PRO A 64 -0.07 -10.91 -20.24
N ILE A 65 -0.01 -9.72 -19.64
CA ILE A 65 -0.20 -9.55 -18.20
C ILE A 65 -1.62 -10.01 -17.82
N ASP A 66 -1.71 -10.92 -16.85
CA ASP A 66 -2.97 -11.30 -16.24
C ASP A 66 -3.36 -10.27 -15.18
N SER A 67 -4.35 -9.44 -15.49
CA SER A 67 -4.84 -8.39 -14.59
C SER A 67 -5.44 -8.93 -13.29
N ASN A 68 -6.04 -10.13 -13.31
CA ASN A 68 -6.62 -10.73 -12.11
C ASN A 68 -5.51 -11.19 -11.16
N LEU A 69 -4.51 -11.90 -11.70
CA LEU A 69 -3.33 -12.29 -10.95
C LEU A 69 -2.59 -11.06 -10.39
N LEU A 70 -2.43 -10.02 -11.19
CA LEU A 70 -1.80 -8.78 -10.74
C LEU A 70 -2.58 -8.15 -9.57
N GLY A 71 -3.91 -8.06 -9.68
CA GLY A 71 -4.77 -7.54 -8.62
C GLY A 71 -4.66 -8.35 -7.33
N GLU A 72 -4.72 -9.68 -7.42
CA GLU A 72 -4.59 -10.57 -6.27
C GLU A 72 -3.22 -10.41 -5.58
N ARG A 73 -2.13 -10.38 -6.36
CA ARG A 73 -0.79 -10.21 -5.80
C ARG A 73 -0.59 -8.83 -5.18
N LEU A 74 -1.10 -7.76 -5.81
CA LEU A 74 -1.05 -6.42 -5.24
C LEU A 74 -1.71 -6.40 -3.86
N PHE A 75 -2.90 -6.99 -3.74
CA PHE A 75 -3.61 -7.05 -2.48
C PHE A 75 -2.85 -7.87 -1.43
N LEU A 76 -2.48 -9.12 -1.75
CA LEU A 76 -1.89 -10.05 -0.78
C LEU A 76 -0.46 -9.68 -0.38
N GLU A 77 0.35 -9.19 -1.31
CA GLU A 77 1.79 -8.95 -1.09
C GLU A 77 2.11 -7.51 -0.69
N ALA A 78 1.25 -6.52 -1.01
CA ALA A 78 1.50 -5.12 -0.68
C ALA A 78 0.44 -4.50 0.24
N GLU A 79 -0.84 -4.60 -0.11
CA GLU A 79 -1.91 -3.85 0.58
C GLU A 79 -2.29 -4.47 1.93
N LEU A 80 -2.56 -5.77 1.97
CA LEU A 80 -2.92 -6.48 3.20
C LEU A 80 -1.82 -6.41 4.27
N PRO A 81 -0.51 -6.60 3.95
CA PRO A 81 0.56 -6.41 4.93
C PRO A 81 0.62 -4.99 5.47
N PHE A 82 0.38 -3.98 4.62
CA PHE A 82 0.37 -2.59 5.05
C PHE A 82 -0.74 -2.29 6.07
N PHE A 83 -1.92 -2.91 5.93
CA PHE A 83 -3.03 -2.71 6.88
C PHE A 83 -2.90 -3.54 8.15
N MET A 84 -2.61 -4.83 8.01
CA MET A 84 -2.81 -5.81 9.09
C MET A 84 -1.52 -6.19 9.82
N LEU A 85 -0.38 -6.15 9.12
CA LEU A 85 0.89 -6.66 9.64
C LEU A 85 1.88 -5.56 10.02
N ASP A 86 1.69 -4.36 9.47
CA ASP A 86 2.57 -3.23 9.72
C ASP A 86 2.25 -2.56 11.07
N THR A 87 2.96 -3.03 12.11
CA THR A 87 3.02 -2.44 13.46
C THR A 87 4.08 -1.34 13.58
N LYS A 88 4.70 -0.92 12.46
CA LYS A 88 5.76 0.10 12.50
C LYS A 88 5.20 1.42 12.99
N THR A 89 6.03 2.10 13.78
CA THR A 89 5.83 3.50 14.12
C THR A 89 6.50 4.37 13.06
N TYR A 90 5.78 5.39 12.60
CA TYR A 90 6.30 6.34 11.63
C TYR A 90 6.91 7.55 12.37
N PRO A 91 8.09 8.06 11.96
CA PRO A 91 8.68 9.24 12.57
C PRO A 91 7.77 10.46 12.47
N THR A 92 7.68 11.23 13.56
CA THR A 92 6.90 12.48 13.62
C THR A 92 7.76 13.73 13.45
N ASN A 93 9.08 13.58 13.49
CA ASN A 93 10.05 14.64 13.22
C ASN A 93 10.70 14.42 11.86
N THR A 94 10.97 15.51 11.15
CA THR A 94 11.67 15.46 9.86
C THR A 94 13.12 15.01 10.03
N GLN A 95 13.66 14.36 9.00
CA GLN A 95 15.06 13.97 8.91
C GLN A 95 15.63 14.45 7.57
N GLY A 96 16.92 14.77 7.57
CA GLY A 96 17.59 15.35 6.40
C GLY A 96 17.52 16.89 6.38
N LYS A 97 18.19 17.48 5.40
CA LYS A 97 18.18 18.92 5.15
C LYS A 97 17.67 19.15 3.74
N TYR A 98 16.60 19.92 3.60
CA TYR A 98 16.21 20.44 2.30
C TYR A 98 17.23 21.51 1.93
N SER A 99 17.85 21.42 0.75
CA SER A 99 18.68 22.50 0.23
C SER A 99 17.77 23.53 -0.44
N ASP A 100 17.76 24.75 0.09
CA ASP A 100 17.15 25.92 -0.56
C ASP A 100 17.98 26.39 -1.78
#